data_AF-A0A955JYP0-F1
#
_entry.id   AF-A0A955JYP0-F1
#
_cell.length_a   1.000
_cell.length_b   1.000
_cell.length_c   1.000
_cell.angle_alpha   90.00
_cell.angle_beta   90.00
_cell.angle_gamma   90.00
#
_symmetry.space_group_name_H-M   'P 1'
#
loop_
_entity.id
_entity.type
_entity.pdbx_description
1 polymer ?
#
loop_
_entity_poly.entity_id
_entity_poly.type
_entity_poly.pdbx_seq_one_letter_code
_entity_poly.pdbx_strand_id
1 'polypeptide(L)'
;MTNNTGTTEVDSATKQAGDAREKNGQFAPGHSGNPEGKGGFGDNPENRSSGHWDKEESISYWYNKILRMTDDEYDAFKPANRAQRIALKRVVTAEGGDELALKTTKEITDRTEGRPKQDIDMNVSGDDVVPLIKGFVIPTLPEHFIEQDIINQAGAEHLK
;
A
#
# COMPACT_ATOMS: atom_id res chain seq x y z
N MET A 1 62.59 6.94 31.89
CA MET A 1 61.26 7.15 31.30
C MET A 1 60.35 6.07 31.87
N THR A 2 59.42 6.43 32.74
CA THR A 2 58.45 5.50 33.34
C THR A 2 57.30 5.29 32.37
N ASN A 3 57.07 4.03 31.96
CA ASN A 3 56.01 3.66 31.05
C ASN A 3 54.65 3.80 31.76
N ASN A 4 53.79 4.64 31.19
CA ASN A 4 52.45 4.90 31.69
C ASN A 4 51.51 3.79 31.16
N THR A 5 51.38 2.69 31.90
CA THR A 5 50.40 1.62 31.63
C THR A 5 49.17 1.77 32.51
N GLY A 6 48.57 2.96 32.51
CA GLY A 6 47.25 3.19 33.11
C GLY A 6 46.17 2.89 32.08
N THR A 7 45.51 1.74 32.19
CA THR A 7 44.22 1.53 31.54
C THR A 7 43.20 2.44 32.20
N THR A 8 42.76 3.47 31.50
CA THR A 8 41.60 4.28 31.89
C THR A 8 40.34 3.43 31.75
N GLU A 9 39.82 2.94 32.86
CA GLU A 9 38.47 2.40 32.92
C GLU A 9 37.50 3.54 32.65
N VAL A 10 36.90 3.54 31.46
CA VAL A 10 35.80 4.43 31.11
C VAL A 10 34.51 3.77 31.58
N ASP A 11 33.88 4.38 32.58
CA ASP A 11 32.55 3.97 33.04
C ASP A 11 31.54 4.04 31.90
N SER A 12 30.99 2.90 31.52
CA SER A 12 29.96 2.83 30.49
C SER A 12 28.70 3.55 30.95
N ALA A 13 28.29 4.60 30.22
CA ALA A 13 27.14 5.45 30.53
C ALA A 13 25.76 4.73 30.46
N THR A 14 25.74 3.46 30.08
CA THR A 14 24.53 2.63 30.13
C THR A 14 24.67 1.63 31.25
N LYS A 15 23.67 1.58 32.15
CA LYS A 15 23.49 0.49 33.11
C LYS A 15 23.07 -0.79 32.36
N GLN A 16 23.90 -1.25 31.43
CA GLN A 16 23.76 -2.59 30.87
C GLN A 16 24.28 -3.53 31.95
N ALA A 17 23.36 -4.07 32.76
CA ALA A 17 23.66 -5.16 33.67
C ALA A 17 24.26 -6.31 32.84
N GLY A 18 25.58 -6.46 32.94
CA GLY A 18 26.41 -7.22 32.00
C GLY A 18 26.24 -8.74 32.02
N ASP A 19 25.38 -9.28 32.89
CA ASP A 19 25.31 -10.73 33.11
C ASP A 19 23.95 -11.35 32.76
N ALA A 20 22.95 -10.53 32.41
CA ALA A 20 21.57 -11.01 32.24
C ALA A 20 21.29 -11.63 30.85
N ARG A 21 22.22 -11.53 29.90
CA ARG A 21 22.04 -12.03 28.54
C ARG A 21 23.27 -12.78 28.04
N GLU A 22 23.02 -13.90 27.37
CA GLU A 22 24.03 -14.68 26.67
C GLU A 22 24.56 -13.93 25.43
N LYS A 23 25.70 -14.39 24.90
CA LYS A 23 26.34 -13.79 23.71
C LYS A 23 25.46 -13.81 22.45
N ASN A 24 24.44 -14.67 22.41
CA ASN A 24 23.44 -14.77 21.34
C ASN A 24 22.26 -13.78 21.53
N GLY A 25 22.25 -12.98 22.60
CA GLY A 25 21.20 -12.01 22.92
C GLY A 25 19.99 -12.58 23.68
N GLN A 26 19.95 -13.88 23.97
CA GLN A 26 18.94 -14.51 24.83
C GLN A 26 19.21 -14.17 26.30
N PHE A 27 18.17 -14.20 27.14
CA PHE A 27 18.37 -14.04 28.58
C PHE A 27 19.04 -15.28 29.17
N ALA A 28 20.04 -15.09 30.02
CA ALA A 28 20.71 -16.19 30.71
C ALA A 28 19.70 -16.95 31.61
N PRO A 29 19.87 -18.27 31.81
CA PRO A 29 18.95 -19.06 32.64
C PRO A 29 18.76 -18.44 34.04
N GLY A 30 17.51 -18.17 34.43
CA GLY A 30 17.16 -17.52 35.70
C GLY A 30 17.04 -15.99 35.63
N HIS A 31 17.43 -15.37 34.51
CA HIS A 31 17.17 -13.95 34.25
C HIS A 31 15.93 -13.79 33.37
N SER A 32 14.97 -12.99 33.83
CA SER A 32 13.80 -12.61 33.04
C SER A 32 13.89 -11.14 32.67
N GLY A 33 13.53 -10.79 31.43
CA GLY A 33 13.44 -9.39 31.00
C GLY A 33 12.39 -8.56 31.75
N ASN A 34 11.46 -9.23 32.46
CA ASN A 34 10.49 -8.60 33.35
C ASN A 34 10.46 -9.32 34.72
N PRO A 35 11.42 -9.05 35.62
CA PRO A 35 11.54 -9.73 36.92
C PRO A 35 10.33 -9.55 37.85
N GLU A 36 9.68 -8.38 37.78
CA GLU A 36 8.50 -8.10 38.60
C GLU A 36 7.20 -8.61 37.98
N GLY A 37 7.24 -9.07 36.71
CA GLY A 37 6.06 -9.52 35.98
C GLY A 37 5.05 -8.42 35.65
N LYS A 38 5.37 -7.15 35.94
CA LYS A 38 4.45 -6.02 35.83
C LYS A 38 4.38 -5.44 34.43
N GLY A 39 3.22 -4.89 34.06
CA GLY A 39 3.02 -4.15 32.81
C GLY A 39 2.74 -5.01 31.57
N GLY A 40 2.46 -6.31 31.77
CA GLY A 40 1.97 -7.19 30.70
C GLY A 40 0.46 -7.05 30.48
N PHE A 41 -0.08 -7.80 29.50
CA PHE A 41 -1.52 -7.87 29.23
C PHE A 41 -2.36 -8.48 30.36
N GLY A 42 -1.72 -9.03 31.41
CA GLY A 42 -2.39 -9.43 32.65
C GLY A 42 -2.76 -8.25 33.54
N ASP A 43 -1.90 -7.23 33.61
CA ASP A 43 -2.12 -6.03 34.43
C ASP A 43 -2.88 -4.93 33.67
N ASN A 44 -2.71 -4.88 32.34
CA ASN A 44 -3.39 -3.91 31.47
C ASN A 44 -4.18 -4.66 30.38
N PRO A 45 -5.27 -5.36 30.74
CA PRO A 45 -6.07 -6.14 29.81
C PRO A 45 -6.73 -5.27 28.73
N GLU A 46 -6.90 -3.97 28.94
CA GLU A 46 -7.39 -2.99 27.96
C GLU A 46 -6.43 -2.78 26.77
N ASN A 47 -5.14 -3.05 26.96
CA ASN A 47 -4.16 -3.01 25.87
C ASN A 47 -4.20 -4.27 25.01
N ARG A 48 -5.00 -5.27 25.40
CA ARG A 48 -5.28 -6.42 24.56
C ARG A 48 -6.21 -5.97 23.45
N SER A 49 -5.71 -5.96 22.21
CA SER A 49 -6.54 -5.66 21.04
C SER A 49 -7.79 -6.54 21.06
N SER A 50 -8.97 -5.92 21.09
CA SER A 50 -10.26 -6.61 20.96
C SER A 50 -10.56 -7.03 19.51
N GLY A 51 -9.84 -6.46 18.55
CA GLY A 51 -9.99 -6.68 17.11
C GLY A 51 -9.23 -7.89 16.60
N HIS A 52 -9.47 -9.05 17.22
CA HIS A 52 -8.94 -10.32 16.75
C HIS A 52 -9.54 -10.66 15.38
N TRP A 53 -8.74 -11.26 14.50
CA TRP A 53 -9.29 -11.78 13.24
C TRP A 53 -10.27 -12.92 13.53
N ASP A 54 -11.52 -12.74 13.09
CA ASP A 54 -12.50 -13.82 13.05
C ASP A 54 -12.72 -14.25 11.59
N LYS A 55 -12.57 -15.55 11.35
CA LYS A 55 -12.89 -16.17 10.06
C LYS A 55 -14.34 -15.94 9.67
N GLU A 56 -15.24 -15.87 10.65
CA GLU A 56 -16.67 -15.76 10.38
C GLU A 56 -17.01 -14.37 9.84
N GLU A 57 -16.23 -13.34 10.17
CA GLU A 57 -16.36 -11.98 9.63
C GLU A 57 -15.49 -11.74 8.39
N SER A 58 -14.66 -12.71 7.98
CA SER A 58 -13.77 -12.58 6.83
C SER A 58 -14.42 -12.96 5.52
N ILE A 59 -14.52 -12.00 4.58
CA ILE A 59 -15.06 -12.23 3.23
C ILE A 59 -14.23 -13.27 2.47
N SER A 60 -12.89 -13.19 2.56
CA SER A 60 -11.99 -14.10 1.84
C SER A 60 -12.16 -15.56 2.26
N TYR A 61 -12.38 -15.80 3.56
CA TYR A 61 -12.66 -17.14 4.06
C TYR A 61 -13.98 -17.69 3.50
N TRP A 62 -15.06 -16.90 3.55
CA TRP A 62 -16.36 -17.33 3.03
C TRP A 62 -16.37 -17.52 1.52
N TYR A 63 -15.67 -16.66 0.78
CA TYR A 63 -15.53 -16.82 -0.67
C TYR A 63 -14.87 -18.16 -1.02
N ASN A 64 -13.74 -18.48 -0.39
CA ASN A 64 -13.06 -19.77 -0.59
C ASN A 64 -13.90 -20.97 -0.14
N LYS A 65 -14.69 -20.80 0.92
CA LYS A 65 -15.56 -21.86 1.43
C LYS A 65 -16.71 -22.14 0.47
N ILE A 66 -17.41 -21.10 0.00
CA ILE A 66 -18.54 -21.21 -0.93
C ILE A 66 -18.10 -21.87 -2.24
N LEU A 67 -16.96 -21.46 -2.81
CA LEU A 67 -16.40 -22.06 -4.03
C LEU A 67 -16.03 -23.55 -3.92
N ARG A 68 -15.97 -24.09 -2.70
CA ARG A 68 -15.63 -25.50 -2.44
C ARG A 68 -16.83 -26.33 -1.97
N MET A 69 -17.99 -25.72 -1.79
CA MET A 69 -19.21 -26.43 -1.45
C MET A 69 -19.67 -27.27 -2.65
N THR A 70 -20.37 -28.36 -2.36
CA THR A 70 -21.15 -29.08 -3.39
C THR A 70 -22.39 -28.28 -3.78
N ASP A 71 -22.98 -28.57 -4.95
CA ASP A 71 -24.18 -27.86 -5.43
C ASP A 71 -25.33 -27.95 -4.40
N ASP A 72 -25.53 -29.13 -3.80
CA ASP A 72 -26.54 -29.34 -2.76
C ASP A 72 -26.31 -28.49 -1.49
N GLU A 73 -25.05 -28.35 -1.06
CA GLU A 73 -24.67 -27.53 0.09
C GLU A 73 -24.79 -26.04 -0.22
N TYR A 74 -24.48 -25.65 -1.46
CA TYR A 74 -24.59 -24.27 -1.94
C TYR A 74 -26.05 -23.81 -1.96
N ASP A 75 -26.96 -24.62 -2.51
CA ASP A 75 -28.39 -24.31 -2.57
C ASP A 75 -29.04 -24.24 -1.18
N ALA A 76 -28.53 -25.04 -0.23
CA ALA A 76 -28.97 -25.01 1.17
C ALA A 76 -28.36 -23.84 1.98
N PHE A 77 -27.35 -23.15 1.48
CA PHE A 77 -26.58 -22.17 2.24
C PHE A 77 -27.37 -20.86 2.47
N LYS A 78 -27.57 -20.48 3.74
CA LYS A 78 -28.22 -19.23 4.14
C LYS A 78 -27.24 -18.29 4.85
N PRO A 79 -26.99 -17.08 4.33
CA PRO A 79 -26.02 -16.16 4.92
C PRO A 79 -26.57 -15.54 6.22
N ALA A 80 -25.87 -15.80 7.34
CA ALA A 80 -26.17 -15.25 8.66
C ALA A 80 -25.60 -13.85 8.87
N ASN A 81 -24.45 -13.52 8.26
CA ASN A 81 -23.76 -12.24 8.47
C ASN A 81 -23.47 -11.48 7.16
N ARG A 82 -22.92 -10.26 7.28
CA ARG A 82 -22.63 -9.42 6.11
C ARG A 82 -21.52 -10.01 5.23
N ALA A 83 -20.48 -10.59 5.83
CA ALA A 83 -19.37 -11.18 5.09
C ALA A 83 -19.82 -12.35 4.19
N GLN A 84 -20.62 -13.26 4.74
CA GLN A 84 -21.24 -14.37 4.01
C GLN A 84 -22.15 -13.87 2.87
N ARG A 85 -22.96 -12.84 3.14
CA ARG A 85 -23.85 -12.27 2.13
C ARG A 85 -23.10 -11.63 0.96
N ILE A 86 -22.01 -10.91 1.25
CA ILE A 86 -21.17 -10.29 0.23
C ILE A 86 -20.48 -11.38 -0.60
N ALA A 87 -19.93 -12.39 0.06
CA ALA A 87 -19.30 -13.52 -0.62
C ALA A 87 -20.28 -14.27 -1.54
N LEU A 88 -21.47 -14.62 -1.04
CA LEU A 88 -22.51 -15.29 -1.83
C LEU A 88 -22.94 -14.47 -3.05
N LYS A 89 -23.25 -13.18 -2.85
CA LYS A 89 -23.59 -12.28 -3.96
C LYS A 89 -22.49 -12.22 -5.01
N ARG A 90 -21.23 -12.22 -4.58
CA ARG A 90 -20.08 -12.16 -5.48
C ARG A 90 -19.99 -13.41 -6.36
N VAL A 91 -20.22 -14.60 -5.79
CA VAL A 91 -20.24 -15.87 -6.53
C VAL A 91 -21.39 -15.91 -7.52
N VAL A 92 -22.62 -15.57 -7.08
CA VAL A 92 -23.79 -15.51 -7.97
C VAL A 92 -23.57 -14.54 -9.14
N THR A 93 -23.03 -13.34 -8.88
CA THR A 93 -22.71 -12.39 -9.95
C THR A 93 -21.68 -12.96 -10.90
N ALA A 94 -20.63 -13.64 -10.40
CA ALA A 94 -19.61 -14.27 -11.23
C ALA A 94 -20.17 -15.36 -12.14
N GLU A 95 -21.11 -16.19 -11.65
CA GLU A 95 -21.74 -17.27 -12.41
C GLU A 95 -22.79 -16.78 -13.42
N GLY A 96 -23.51 -15.71 -13.10
CA GLY A 96 -24.60 -15.19 -13.93
C GLY A 96 -24.18 -14.60 -15.28
N GLY A 97 -22.87 -14.47 -15.55
CA GLY A 97 -22.36 -13.99 -16.84
C GLY A 97 -22.70 -12.53 -17.17
N ASP A 98 -23.08 -11.74 -16.17
CA ASP A 98 -23.50 -10.35 -16.33
C ASP A 98 -22.32 -9.44 -16.75
N GLU A 99 -22.60 -8.32 -17.42
CA GLU A 99 -21.58 -7.36 -17.87
C GLU A 99 -20.75 -6.84 -16.69
N LEU A 100 -21.38 -6.69 -15.52
CA LEU A 100 -20.72 -6.32 -14.27
C LEU A 100 -19.73 -7.40 -13.79
N ALA A 101 -20.07 -8.68 -13.99
CA ALA A 101 -19.21 -9.81 -13.66
C ALA A 101 -18.00 -9.85 -14.58
N LEU A 102 -18.20 -9.68 -15.89
CA LEU A 102 -17.14 -9.59 -16.88
C LEU A 102 -16.17 -8.45 -16.57
N LYS A 103 -16.69 -7.25 -16.27
CA LYS A 103 -15.88 -6.09 -15.88
C LYS A 103 -15.07 -6.34 -14.61
N THR A 104 -15.70 -6.98 -13.63
CA THR A 104 -15.07 -7.36 -12.37
C THR A 104 -13.94 -8.35 -12.58
N THR A 105 -14.17 -9.42 -13.34
CA THR A 105 -13.16 -10.43 -13.65
C THR A 105 -11.99 -9.82 -14.40
N LYS A 106 -12.26 -8.96 -15.39
CA LYS A 106 -11.22 -8.22 -16.11
C LYS A 106 -10.34 -7.37 -15.18
N GLU A 107 -10.94 -6.66 -14.23
CA GLU A 107 -10.18 -5.85 -13.27
C GLU A 107 -9.32 -6.72 -12.33
N ILE A 108 -9.85 -7.83 -11.84
CA ILE A 108 -9.10 -8.75 -10.97
C ILE A 108 -7.93 -9.37 -11.73
N THR A 109 -8.18 -9.90 -12.93
CA THR A 109 -7.15 -10.46 -13.80
C THR A 109 -6.07 -9.44 -14.12
N ASP A 110 -6.43 -8.22 -14.55
CA ASP A 110 -5.46 -7.16 -14.84
C ASP A 110 -4.58 -6.79 -13.62
N ARG A 111 -5.11 -6.88 -12.39
CA ARG A 111 -4.37 -6.56 -11.16
C ARG A 111 -3.55 -7.72 -10.59
N THR A 112 -3.92 -8.96 -10.90
CA THR A 112 -3.30 -10.17 -10.32
C THR A 112 -2.37 -10.87 -11.31
N GLU A 113 -2.76 -10.95 -12.57
CA GLU A 113 -1.99 -11.54 -13.66
C GLU A 113 -1.23 -10.48 -14.48
N GLY A 114 -1.55 -9.21 -14.26
CA GLY A 114 -0.92 -8.06 -14.91
C GLY A 114 -1.62 -7.67 -16.21
N ARG A 115 -1.61 -6.36 -16.51
CA ARG A 115 -2.13 -5.83 -17.76
C ARG A 115 -1.01 -5.76 -18.80
N PRO A 116 -1.29 -6.09 -20.08
CA PRO A 116 -0.37 -5.80 -21.17
C PRO A 116 0.05 -4.33 -21.16
N LYS A 117 1.33 -4.06 -21.48
CA LYS A 117 1.83 -2.69 -21.62
C LYS A 117 0.94 -1.95 -22.63
N GLN A 118 0.25 -0.91 -22.18
CA GLN A 118 -0.54 -0.07 -23.09
C GLN A 118 0.44 0.80 -23.87
N ASP A 119 0.59 0.53 -25.16
CA ASP A 119 1.25 1.44 -26.07
C ASP A 119 0.34 2.66 -26.24
N ILE A 120 0.79 3.80 -25.70
CA ILE A 120 0.14 5.08 -25.94
C ILE A 120 0.71 5.59 -27.25
N ASP A 121 -0.05 5.41 -28.34
CA ASP A 121 0.27 6.01 -29.62
C ASP A 121 0.00 7.52 -29.54
N MET A 122 1.02 8.30 -29.20
CA MET A 122 1.02 9.75 -29.36
C MET A 122 1.41 10.10 -30.79
N ASN A 123 0.53 9.81 -31.74
CA ASN A 123 0.70 10.35 -33.08
C ASN A 123 0.18 11.80 -33.11
N VAL A 124 1.03 12.74 -32.67
CA VAL A 124 0.80 14.18 -32.83
C VAL A 124 1.11 14.51 -34.28
N SER A 125 0.10 14.37 -35.14
CA SER A 125 0.13 14.86 -36.51
C SER A 125 -0.79 16.08 -36.60
N GLY A 126 -0.22 17.27 -36.39
CA GLY A 126 -0.90 18.55 -36.57
C GLY A 126 -0.28 19.64 -35.71
N ASP A 127 0.18 20.72 -36.34
CA ASP A 127 0.81 21.89 -35.72
C ASP A 127 -0.11 22.67 -34.75
N ASP A 128 -1.38 22.24 -34.56
CA ASP A 128 -2.41 22.99 -33.83
C ASP A 128 -3.00 22.29 -32.58
N VAL A 129 -2.38 21.24 -32.04
CA VAL A 129 -2.94 20.54 -30.87
C VAL A 129 -2.04 20.66 -29.64
N VAL A 130 -2.49 21.47 -28.68
CA VAL A 130 -1.92 21.55 -27.33
C VAL A 130 -1.92 20.14 -26.72
N PRO A 131 -0.76 19.55 -26.40
CA PRO A 131 -0.72 18.24 -25.79
C PRO A 131 -1.29 18.34 -24.37
N LEU A 132 -2.56 17.94 -24.20
CA LEU A 132 -3.18 17.79 -22.89
C LEU A 132 -2.61 16.54 -22.21
N ILE A 133 -1.51 16.72 -21.48
CA ILE A 133 -1.13 15.77 -20.43
C ILE A 133 -2.09 16.02 -19.27
N LYS A 134 -2.82 14.99 -18.85
CA LYS A 134 -3.85 15.08 -17.81
C LYS A 134 -3.26 15.64 -16.50
N GLY A 135 -3.42 16.95 -16.27
CA GLY A 135 -2.90 17.68 -15.11
C GLY A 135 -1.93 18.83 -15.41
N PHE A 136 -1.47 19.01 -16.65
CA PHE A 136 -0.54 20.09 -17.01
C PHE A 136 -0.90 20.67 -18.38
N VAL A 137 -1.35 21.94 -18.39
CA VAL A 137 -1.54 22.70 -19.63
C VAL A 137 -0.23 23.43 -19.91
N ILE A 138 0.44 23.10 -21.00
CA ILE A 138 1.61 23.86 -21.48
C ILE A 138 1.05 25.11 -22.16
N PRO A 139 1.28 26.32 -21.63
CA PRO A 139 0.90 27.54 -22.35
C PRO A 139 1.76 27.65 -23.60
N THR A 140 1.14 27.58 -24.77
CA THR A 140 1.81 27.90 -26.03
C THR A 140 1.92 29.42 -26.14
N LEU A 141 3.10 29.90 -26.54
CA LEU A 141 3.30 31.32 -26.80
C LEU A 141 2.46 31.71 -28.04
N PRO A 142 1.68 32.82 -28.00
CA PRO A 142 0.95 33.29 -29.17
C PRO A 142 1.91 33.59 -30.32
N GLU A 143 1.55 33.15 -31.53
CA GLU A 143 2.42 33.20 -32.72
C GLU A 143 2.92 34.61 -33.09
N HIS A 144 2.29 35.67 -32.59
CA HIS A 144 2.63 37.07 -32.87
C HIS A 144 3.22 37.85 -31.68
N PHE A 145 3.62 37.17 -30.59
CA PHE A 145 4.12 37.85 -29.40
C PHE A 145 5.42 38.65 -29.67
N ILE A 146 6.30 38.08 -30.48
CA ILE A 146 7.61 38.69 -30.79
C ILE A 146 7.45 39.90 -31.72
N GLU A 147 6.55 39.83 -32.70
CA GLU A 147 6.33 40.90 -33.68
C GLU A 147 5.73 42.15 -33.03
N GLN A 148 4.79 41.98 -32.11
CA GLN A 148 4.19 43.11 -31.38
C GLN A 148 5.18 43.80 -30.45
N ASP A 149 6.06 43.06 -29.77
CA ASP A 149 7.07 43.64 -28.89
C ASP A 149 8.16 44.38 -29.69
N ILE A 150 8.55 43.86 -30.86
CA ILE A 150 9.47 44.55 -31.79
C ILE A 150 8.86 45.85 -32.32
N ILE A 151 7.58 45.85 -32.70
CA ILE A 151 6.88 47.06 -33.16
C ILE A 151 6.81 48.10 -32.03
N ASN A 152 6.54 47.66 -30.79
CA ASN A 152 6.39 48.55 -29.64
C ASN A 152 7.74 49.14 -29.16
N GLN A 153 8.86 48.42 -29.31
CA GLN A 153 10.17 48.88 -28.86
C GLN A 153 10.99 49.59 -29.94
N ALA A 154 10.90 49.16 -31.20
CA ALA A 154 11.80 49.62 -32.27
C ALA A 154 11.11 50.43 -33.38
N GLY A 155 9.77 50.51 -33.38
CA GLY A 155 9.00 51.16 -34.44
C GLY A 155 8.95 50.36 -35.75
N ALA A 156 7.96 50.65 -36.58
CA ALA A 156 7.58 49.84 -37.75
C ALA A 156 8.64 49.76 -38.88
N GLU A 157 9.79 50.41 -38.77
CA GLU A 157 10.80 50.50 -39.83
C GLU A 157 11.77 49.30 -39.88
N HIS A 158 11.67 48.36 -38.95
CA HIS A 158 12.58 47.21 -38.83
C HIS A 158 11.99 45.84 -39.17
N LEU A 159 10.73 45.78 -39.61
CA LEU A 159 10.16 44.58 -40.22
C LEU A 159 10.52 44.59 -41.72
N LYS A 160 11.58 43.86 -42.08
CA LYS A 160 11.93 43.51 -43.47
C LYS A 160 11.54 42.09 -43.78
#